data_AF-A0AAF0QUV2-F1
#
_entry.id   AF-A0AAF0QUV2-F1
#
_cell.length_a   1.000
_cell.length_b   1.000
_cell.length_c   1.000
_cell.angle_alpha   90.00
_cell.angle_beta   90.00
_cell.angle_gamma   90.00
#
_symmetry.space_group_name_H-M   'P 1'
#
loop_
_entity.id
_entity.type
_entity.pdbx_description
1 polymer ?
#
loop_
_entity_poly.entity_id
_entity_poly.type
_entity_poly.pdbx_seq_one_letter_code
_entity_poly.pdbx_strand_id
1 'polypeptide(L)'
;MLRACVIDFGGHWDKFLPLCEFSYNISYHSSIDMAPFETLYGRGCRSPIEWFEAGDVTHLWVNLVKDAQDKVRSIQAKLLAAQSRQKKYADHKVRGMEFHTGEKVLLKVLDCVGLVAYRLALPPNLLGVHPVFHVAMLKRYHGDGDYIIK
;
A
#
# COMPACT_ATOMS: atom_id res chain seq x y z
N MET A 1 -4.46 6.61 -7.93
CA MET A 1 -5.08 6.01 -9.13
C MET A 1 -6.47 6.59 -9.38
N LEU A 2 -7.47 6.39 -8.51
CA LEU A 2 -8.85 6.86 -8.72
C LEU A 2 -8.93 8.34 -9.13
N ARG A 3 -8.34 9.25 -8.35
CA ARG A 3 -8.32 10.68 -8.67
C ARG A 3 -7.81 11.02 -10.08
N ALA A 4 -6.82 10.29 -10.58
CA ALA A 4 -6.30 10.48 -11.94
C ALA A 4 -7.28 9.93 -13.00
N CYS A 5 -7.98 8.83 -12.70
CA CYS A 5 -9.02 8.29 -13.58
C CYS A 5 -10.22 9.24 -13.66
N VAL A 6 -10.61 9.88 -12.55
CA VAL A 6 -11.69 10.88 -12.52
C VAL A 6 -11.39 12.05 -13.46
N ILE A 7 -10.15 12.56 -13.45
CA ILE A 7 -9.73 13.68 -14.29
C ILE A 7 -9.81 13.29 -15.78
N ASP A 8 -9.24 12.14 -16.14
CA ASP A 8 -9.15 11.72 -17.54
C ASP A 8 -10.49 11.24 -18.11
N PHE A 9 -11.40 10.77 -17.26
CA PHE A 9 -12.71 10.25 -17.67
C PHE A 9 -13.86 11.26 -17.46
N GLY A 10 -13.53 12.55 -17.40
CA GLY A 10 -14.53 13.62 -17.43
C GLY A 10 -15.38 13.75 -16.15
N GLY A 11 -14.87 13.33 -14.99
CA GLY A 11 -15.49 13.58 -13.69
C GLY A 11 -16.53 12.56 -13.23
N HIS A 12 -17.04 11.70 -14.13
CA HIS A 12 -18.06 10.67 -13.81
C HIS A 12 -17.44 9.41 -13.20
N TRP A 13 -16.78 9.57 -12.05
CA TRP A 13 -16.02 8.51 -11.40
C TRP A 13 -16.86 7.27 -11.06
N ASP A 14 -18.14 7.46 -10.78
CA ASP A 14 -19.14 6.43 -10.48
C ASP A 14 -19.31 5.45 -11.65
N LYS A 15 -19.32 5.96 -12.89
CA LYS A 15 -19.44 5.13 -14.11
C LYS A 15 -18.20 4.27 -14.37
N PHE A 16 -17.04 4.70 -13.88
CA PHE A 16 -15.76 4.02 -14.10
C PHE A 16 -15.26 3.26 -12.87
N LEU A 17 -15.99 3.33 -11.75
CA LEU A 17 -15.66 2.59 -10.54
C LEU A 17 -15.58 1.08 -10.79
N PRO A 18 -16.49 0.44 -11.55
CA PRO A 18 -16.38 -1.00 -11.84
C PRO A 18 -15.10 -1.35 -12.60
N LEU A 19 -14.67 -0.52 -13.57
CA LEU A 19 -13.42 -0.74 -14.30
C LEU A 19 -12.19 -0.52 -13.41
N CYS A 20 -12.27 0.43 -12.47
CA CYS A 20 -11.21 0.69 -11.50
C CYS A 20 -11.04 -0.48 -10.52
N GLU A 21 -12.15 -0.97 -9.96
CA GLU A 21 -12.18 -2.14 -9.09
C GLU A 21 -11.68 -3.39 -9.83
N PHE A 22 -12.21 -3.63 -11.03
CA PHE A 22 -11.78 -4.76 -11.87
C PHE A 22 -10.27 -4.72 -12.10
N SER A 23 -9.75 -3.58 -12.57
CA SER A 23 -8.33 -3.38 -12.84
C SER A 23 -7.46 -3.60 -11.59
N TYR A 24 -7.91 -3.16 -10.41
CA TYR A 24 -7.22 -3.40 -9.15
C TYR A 24 -7.20 -4.89 -8.77
N ASN A 25 -8.36 -5.54 -8.83
CA ASN A 25 -8.52 -6.95 -8.42
C ASN A 25 -7.74 -7.93 -9.31
N ILE A 26 -7.50 -7.60 -10.58
CA ILE A 26 -6.70 -8.42 -11.51
C ILE A 26 -5.22 -8.02 -11.57
N SER A 27 -4.82 -6.90 -10.96
CA SER A 27 -3.43 -6.45 -10.99
C SER A 27 -2.58 -7.20 -9.98
N TYR A 28 -1.33 -7.50 -10.34
CA TYR A 28 -0.37 -8.15 -9.45
C TYR A 28 -0.01 -7.26 -8.25
N HIS A 29 0.03 -7.88 -7.07
CA HIS A 29 0.41 -7.24 -5.81
C HIS A 29 1.60 -7.96 -5.17
N SER A 30 2.74 -7.26 -5.05
CA SER A 30 4.00 -7.85 -4.56
C SER A 30 3.96 -8.36 -3.12
N SER A 31 3.04 -7.88 -2.28
CA SER A 31 2.92 -8.32 -0.88
C SER A 31 2.26 -9.70 -0.73
N ILE A 32 1.48 -10.12 -1.73
CA ILE A 32 0.77 -11.40 -1.76
C ILE A 32 1.24 -12.29 -2.94
N ASP A 33 2.18 -11.78 -3.74
CA ASP A 33 2.79 -12.44 -4.90
C ASP A 33 1.79 -12.92 -5.97
N MET A 34 0.62 -12.29 -6.07
CA MET A 34 -0.41 -12.57 -7.07
C MET A 34 -1.44 -11.44 -7.15
N ALA A 35 -2.49 -11.59 -7.97
CA ALA A 35 -3.61 -10.66 -7.96
C ALA A 35 -4.62 -10.97 -6.84
N PRO A 36 -5.26 -9.98 -6.20
CA PRO A 36 -6.27 -10.22 -5.16
C PRO A 36 -7.39 -11.18 -5.59
N PHE A 37 -7.82 -11.12 -6.85
CA PHE A 37 -8.80 -12.07 -7.40
C PHE A 37 -8.27 -13.51 -7.36
N GLU A 38 -7.02 -13.73 -7.73
CA GLU A 38 -6.41 -15.06 -7.73
C GLU A 38 -6.28 -15.62 -6.31
N THR A 39 -5.90 -14.79 -5.34
CA THR A 39 -5.86 -15.20 -3.93
C THR A 39 -7.24 -15.61 -3.43
N LEU A 40 -8.29 -14.89 -3.82
CA LEU A 40 -9.65 -15.15 -3.34
C LEU A 40 -10.28 -16.39 -3.97
N TYR A 41 -10.04 -16.61 -5.27
CA TYR A 41 -10.73 -17.66 -6.04
C TYR A 41 -9.85 -18.83 -6.46
N GLY A 42 -8.53 -18.77 -6.23
CA GLY A 42 -7.57 -19.82 -6.59
C GLY A 42 -7.34 -19.99 -8.10
N ARG A 43 -7.74 -19.01 -8.92
CA ARG A 43 -7.63 -19.05 -10.39
C ARG A 43 -7.58 -17.65 -10.98
N GLY A 44 -6.96 -17.53 -12.16
CA GLY A 44 -6.99 -16.31 -12.96
C GLY A 44 -8.42 -15.87 -13.31
N CYS A 45 -8.62 -14.55 -13.38
CA CYS A 45 -9.88 -13.99 -13.84
C CYS A 45 -10.17 -14.45 -15.27
N ARG A 46 -11.45 -14.63 -15.59
CA ARG A 46 -11.91 -14.95 -16.95
C ARG A 46 -12.98 -13.94 -17.30
N SER A 47 -12.56 -12.83 -17.91
CA SER A 47 -13.46 -11.74 -18.28
C SER A 47 -13.72 -11.72 -19.79
N PRO A 48 -14.91 -11.27 -20.25
CA PRO A 48 -15.15 -11.01 -21.67
C PRO A 48 -14.15 -10.02 -22.29
N ILE A 49 -13.55 -9.15 -21.47
CA ILE A 49 -12.49 -8.20 -21.86
C ILE A 49 -11.20 -8.95 -22.26
N GLU A 50 -10.92 -10.13 -21.68
CA GLU A 50 -9.75 -10.96 -21.98
C GLU A 50 -10.02 -12.07 -23.01
N TRP A 51 -11.28 -12.42 -23.26
CA TRP A 51 -11.70 -13.61 -24.03
C TRP A 51 -12.20 -13.34 -25.46
N PHE A 52 -12.07 -12.12 -25.95
CA PHE A 52 -12.65 -11.76 -27.24
C PHE A 52 -11.78 -12.24 -28.43
N GLU A 53 -11.96 -13.49 -28.86
CA GLU A 53 -11.59 -13.93 -30.20
C GLU A 53 -12.67 -13.49 -31.18
N ALA A 54 -12.27 -12.78 -32.24
CA ALA A 54 -13.17 -12.14 -33.20
C ALA A 54 -14.01 -13.18 -33.98
N GLY A 55 -15.23 -13.45 -33.50
CA GLY A 55 -16.34 -14.01 -34.28
C GLY A 55 -17.38 -12.94 -34.60
N ASP A 56 -18.40 -13.26 -35.42
CA ASP A 56 -19.45 -12.36 -35.93
C ASP A 56 -20.18 -11.60 -34.82
N VAL A 57 -19.58 -10.48 -34.42
CA VAL A 57 -20.10 -9.56 -33.41
C VAL A 57 -20.29 -8.21 -34.09
N THR A 58 -21.49 -7.68 -33.98
CA THR A 58 -21.84 -6.33 -34.44
C THR A 58 -20.78 -5.29 -34.04
N HIS A 59 -20.34 -4.47 -35.01
CA HIS A 59 -19.28 -3.47 -34.89
C HIS A 59 -19.36 -2.58 -33.63
N LEU A 60 -20.57 -2.28 -33.14
CA LEU A 60 -20.80 -1.51 -31.91
C LEU A 60 -20.20 -2.17 -30.67
N TRP A 61 -20.34 -3.49 -30.53
CA TRP A 61 -19.84 -4.22 -29.37
C TRP A 61 -18.32 -4.36 -29.38
N VAL A 62 -17.72 -4.55 -30.55
CA VAL A 62 -16.26 -4.56 -30.72
C VAL A 62 -15.65 -3.24 -30.24
N ASN A 63 -16.27 -2.11 -30.60
CA ASN A 63 -15.82 -0.79 -30.15
C ASN A 63 -15.98 -0.60 -28.64
N LEU A 64 -17.07 -1.10 -28.05
CA LEU A 64 -17.29 -1.00 -26.60
C LEU A 64 -16.27 -1.83 -25.80
N VAL A 65 -16.00 -3.06 -26.23
CA VAL A 65 -14.98 -3.92 -25.60
C VAL A 65 -13.61 -3.28 -25.72
N LYS A 66 -13.27 -2.72 -26.90
CA LYS A 66 -12.01 -2.03 -27.12
C LYS A 66 -11.86 -0.79 -26.23
N ASP A 67 -12.90 0.03 -26.12
CA ASP A 67 -12.91 1.18 -25.19
C ASP A 67 -12.70 0.73 -23.73
N ALA A 68 -13.36 -0.36 -23.32
CA ALA A 68 -13.16 -0.93 -21.99
C ALA A 68 -11.72 -1.43 -21.79
N GLN A 69 -11.13 -2.12 -22.76
CA GLN A 69 -9.74 -2.57 -22.75
C GLN A 69 -8.77 -1.38 -22.65
N ASP A 70 -8.99 -0.33 -23.42
CA ASP A 70 -8.17 0.90 -23.39
C ASP A 70 -8.22 1.57 -22.02
N LYS A 71 -9.41 1.65 -21.44
CA LYS A 71 -9.61 2.20 -20.09
C LYS A 71 -8.94 1.34 -19.03
N VAL A 72 -9.08 0.01 -19.07
CA VAL A 72 -8.41 -0.91 -18.15
C VAL A 72 -6.89 -0.74 -18.21
N ARG A 73 -6.31 -0.70 -19.41
CA ARG A 73 -4.87 -0.45 -19.60
C ARG A 73 -4.45 0.90 -19.00
N SER A 74 -5.22 1.95 -19.24
CA SER A 74 -4.97 3.27 -18.66
C SER A 74 -5.02 3.26 -17.13
N ILE A 75 -5.99 2.57 -16.53
CA ILE A 75 -6.15 2.45 -15.09
C ILE A 75 -4.98 1.68 -14.48
N GLN A 76 -4.59 0.55 -15.08
CA GLN A 76 -3.45 -0.26 -14.62
C GLN A 76 -2.15 0.54 -14.67
N ALA A 77 -1.89 1.31 -15.73
CA ALA A 77 -0.73 2.19 -15.81
C ALA A 77 -0.72 3.24 -14.69
N LYS A 78 -1.89 3.84 -14.39
CA LYS A 78 -2.05 4.80 -13.27
C LYS A 78 -1.90 4.14 -11.90
N LEU A 79 -2.30 2.88 -11.76
CA LEU A 79 -2.13 2.10 -10.54
C LEU A 79 -0.65 1.85 -10.29
N LEU A 80 0.08 1.35 -11.29
CA LEU A 80 1.53 1.16 -11.23
C LEU A 80 2.27 2.47 -10.90
N ALA A 81 1.94 3.57 -11.57
CA ALA A 81 2.55 4.86 -11.29
C ALA A 81 2.24 5.34 -9.85
N ALA A 82 1.05 5.05 -9.32
CA ALA A 82 0.69 5.39 -7.95
C ALA A 82 1.46 4.53 -6.93
N GLN A 83 1.57 3.22 -7.16
CA GLN A 83 2.36 2.29 -6.35
C GLN A 83 3.83 2.69 -6.33
N SER A 84 4.43 3.00 -7.48
CA SER A 84 5.81 3.48 -7.58
C SER A 84 6.06 4.76 -6.79
N ARG A 85 5.11 5.73 -6.84
CA ARG A 85 5.19 6.95 -6.02
C ARG A 85 5.07 6.65 -4.52
N GLN A 86 4.13 5.79 -4.14
CA GLN A 86 3.95 5.38 -2.74
C GLN A 86 5.20 4.70 -2.20
N LYS A 87 5.78 3.77 -2.97
CA LYS A 87 7.05 3.12 -2.64
C LYS A 87 8.16 4.15 -2.45
N LYS A 88 8.37 5.05 -3.43
CA LYS A 88 9.38 6.11 -3.31
C LYS A 88 9.18 6.98 -2.07
N TYR A 89 7.95 7.36 -1.75
CA TYR A 89 7.64 8.17 -0.56
C TYR A 89 7.84 7.39 0.74
N ALA A 90 7.47 6.11 0.77
CA ALA A 90 7.69 5.24 1.92
C ALA A 90 9.21 5.06 2.14
N ASP A 91 9.95 4.68 1.11
CA ASP A 91 11.39 4.46 1.16
C ASP A 91 12.13 5.73 1.63
N HIS A 92 11.74 6.92 1.14
CA HIS A 92 12.33 8.19 1.60
C HIS A 92 11.97 8.55 3.06
N LYS A 93 10.86 8.03 3.59
CA LYS A 93 10.48 8.22 5.01
C LYS A 93 11.13 7.21 5.94
N VAL A 94 11.63 6.10 5.43
CA VAL A 94 12.43 5.14 6.22
C VAL A 94 13.75 5.83 6.57
N ARG A 95 13.88 6.27 7.82
CA ARG A 95 15.18 6.62 8.38
C ARG A 95 15.85 5.32 8.80
N GLY A 96 17.10 5.11 8.39
CA GLY A 96 17.96 4.03 8.91
C GLY A 96 18.36 4.30 10.36
N MET A 97 17.37 4.47 11.24
CA MET A 97 17.60 4.57 12.67
C MET A 97 17.52 3.16 13.24
N GLU A 98 18.67 2.69 13.69
CA GLU A 98 18.79 1.49 14.50
C GLU A 98 19.19 1.92 15.90
N PHE A 99 18.57 1.25 16.88
CA PHE A 99 18.86 1.42 18.30
C PHE A 99 19.27 0.07 18.87
N HIS A 100 20.20 0.09 19.82
CA HIS A 100 20.59 -1.09 20.58
C HIS A 100 19.99 -1.07 21.99
N THR A 101 19.88 -2.26 22.60
CA THR A 101 19.46 -2.39 23.99
C THR A 101 20.33 -1.51 24.89
N GLY A 102 19.69 -0.72 25.74
CA GLY A 102 20.34 0.25 26.61
C GLY A 102 20.44 1.68 26.05
N GLU A 103 20.28 1.87 24.74
CA GLU A 103 20.19 3.23 24.16
C GLU A 103 18.97 3.99 24.66
N LYS A 104 19.07 5.32 24.61
CA LYS A 104 18.00 6.22 25.05
C LYS A 104 17.34 6.88 23.83
N VAL A 105 16.02 6.71 23.74
CA VAL A 105 15.15 7.33 22.74
C VAL A 105 14.07 8.19 23.38
N LEU A 106 14.46 8.91 24.44
CA LEU A 106 13.63 9.47 25.53
C LEU A 106 13.34 8.46 26.65
N LEU A 107 13.12 7.20 26.30
CA LEU A 107 13.06 6.08 27.23
C LEU A 107 14.18 5.08 26.90
N LYS A 108 14.51 4.21 27.85
CA LYS A 108 15.53 3.17 27.65
C LYS A 108 14.98 2.07 26.74
N VAL A 109 15.72 1.71 25.70
CA VAL A 109 15.44 0.55 24.86
C VAL A 109 15.76 -0.71 25.65
N LEU A 110 14.79 -1.59 25.79
CA LEU A 110 14.93 -2.89 26.46
C LEU A 110 15.27 -3.99 25.47
N ASP A 111 14.61 -4.00 24.30
CA ASP A 111 14.76 -5.07 23.32
C ASP A 111 14.30 -4.66 21.91
N CYS A 112 14.79 -5.37 20.90
CA CYS A 112 14.38 -5.25 19.51
C CYS A 112 13.37 -6.35 19.20
N VAL A 113 12.09 -5.99 19.04
CA VAL A 113 11.00 -6.96 18.78
C VAL A 113 10.88 -7.31 17.29
N GLY A 114 11.56 -6.55 16.42
CA GLY A 114 11.67 -6.80 15.00
C GLY A 114 12.50 -5.70 14.31
N LEU A 115 12.47 -5.68 12.97
CA LEU A 115 13.25 -4.70 12.18
C LEU A 115 12.85 -3.23 12.43
N VAL A 116 11.60 -2.99 12.84
CA VAL A 116 11.03 -1.64 12.98
C VAL A 116 10.32 -1.41 14.30
N ALA A 117 10.50 -2.28 15.29
CA ALA A 117 9.77 -2.23 16.55
C ALA A 117 10.68 -2.49 17.76
N TYR A 118 10.59 -1.63 18.76
CA TYR A 118 11.43 -1.67 19.95
C TYR A 118 10.59 -1.68 21.21
N ARG A 119 10.98 -2.50 22.19
CA ARG A 119 10.41 -2.50 23.53
C ARG A 119 11.11 -1.45 24.38
N LEU A 120 10.35 -0.57 25.03
CA LEU A 120 10.86 0.50 25.88
C LEU A 120 10.55 0.25 27.35
N ALA A 121 11.42 0.77 28.22
CA ALA A 121 11.16 0.83 29.65
C ALA A 121 10.15 1.95 29.93
N LEU A 122 8.89 1.56 30.16
CA LEU A 122 7.82 2.51 30.49
C LEU A 122 7.85 2.87 31.98
N PRO A 123 7.57 4.15 32.33
CA PRO A 123 7.39 4.55 33.72
C PRO A 123 6.10 3.98 34.33
N PRO A 124 5.99 3.88 35.67
CA PRO A 124 4.86 3.25 36.36
C PRO A 124 3.49 3.86 36.05
N ASN A 125 3.44 5.16 35.73
CA ASN A 125 2.22 5.85 35.32
C ASN A 125 1.71 5.41 33.93
N LEU A 126 2.50 4.69 33.13
CA LEU A 126 2.16 4.20 31.80
C LEU A 126 2.01 2.67 31.72
N LEU A 127 1.79 1.97 32.84
CA LEU A 127 1.64 0.50 32.87
C LEU A 127 0.50 -0.04 31.98
N GLY A 128 -0.50 0.79 31.66
CA GLY A 128 -1.58 0.43 30.73
C GLY A 128 -1.22 0.53 29.24
N VAL A 129 -0.04 1.06 28.90
CA VAL A 129 0.42 1.23 27.51
C VAL A 129 1.28 0.03 27.10
N HIS A 130 1.05 -0.48 25.90
CA HIS A 130 1.88 -1.55 25.36
C HIS A 130 3.32 -1.05 25.15
N PRO A 131 4.36 -1.71 25.69
CA PRO A 131 5.72 -1.17 25.73
C PRO A 131 6.47 -1.25 24.40
N VAL A 132 5.85 -1.70 23.32
CA VAL A 132 6.49 -1.86 22.01
C VAL A 132 6.03 -0.77 21.06
N PHE A 133 6.99 -0.02 20.53
CA PHE A 133 6.76 1.14 19.68
C PHE A 133 7.45 0.99 18.33
N HIS A 134 6.82 1.53 17.28
CA HIS A 134 7.42 1.56 15.96
C HIS A 134 8.57 2.56 15.90
N VAL A 135 9.66 2.22 15.21
CA VAL A 135 10.91 3.02 15.09
C VAL A 135 10.66 4.46 14.63
N ALA A 136 9.65 4.68 13.79
CA ALA A 136 9.26 6.02 13.32
C ALA A 136 8.73 6.95 14.42
N MET A 137 8.30 6.41 15.56
CA MET A 137 7.88 7.19 16.74
C MET A 137 9.05 7.56 17.65
N LEU A 138 10.24 6.99 17.40
CA LEU A 138 11.41 7.12 18.25
C LEU A 138 12.36 8.19 17.70
N LYS A 139 13.07 8.87 18.61
CA LYS A 139 14.13 9.82 18.26
C LYS A 139 15.31 9.58 19.19
N ARG A 140 16.52 9.53 18.64
CA ARG A 140 17.75 9.40 19.42
C ARG A 140 17.85 10.57 20.41
N TYR A 141 18.03 10.25 21.68
CA TYR A 141 18.20 11.24 22.74
C TYR A 141 19.68 11.61 22.85
N HIS A 142 19.98 12.92 22.78
CA HIS A 142 21.35 13.45 22.81
C HIS A 142 21.64 14.27 24.08
N GLY A 143 20.76 14.23 25.08
CA GLY A 143 20.99 14.93 26.34
C GLY A 143 21.81 14.10 27.33
N ASP A 144 22.61 14.77 28.15
CA ASP A 144 23.43 14.14 29.20
C ASP A 144 22.65 13.74 30.48
N GLY A 145 21.33 13.99 30.50
CA GLY A 145 20.48 13.73 31.67
C GLY A 145 19.77 12.37 31.63
N ASP A 146 19.68 11.70 32.78
CA ASP A 146 18.71 10.62 33.03
C ASP A 146 17.29 11.21 33.17
N TYR A 147 16.70 11.67 32.07
CA TYR A 147 15.27 11.96 32.04
C TYR A 147 14.50 10.64 31.94
N ILE A 148 14.38 9.94 33.06
CA ILE A 148 13.24 9.06 33.28
C ILE A 148 12.06 10.01 33.46
N ILE A 149 11.15 10.06 32.49
CA ILE A 149 9.85 10.73 32.68
C ILE A 149 9.27 10.16 33.98
N LYS A 150 9.23 10.98 35.04
CA LYS A 150 8.62 10.63 36.32
C LYS A 150 7.11 10.68 36.21
#